data_AF-A0A7V4G7U5-F1
#
_entry.id   AF-A0A7V4G7U5-F1
#
_cell.length_a   1.000
_cell.length_b   1.000
_cell.length_c   1.000
_cell.angle_alpha   90.00
_cell.angle_beta   90.00
_cell.angle_gamma   90.00
#
_symmetry.space_group_name_H-M   'P 1'
#
loop_
_entity.id
_entity.type
_entity.pdbx_description
1 polymer ?
#
loop_
_entity_poly.entity_id
_entity_poly.type
_entity_poly.pdbx_seq_one_letter_code
_entity_poly.pdbx_strand_id
1 'polypeptide(L)' 'MPRTVMEVLKALPRTNCGECGRPTCLSFATGVIKEGEDLARCPYLSPAAQAMAGDIVAVA' A
#
# COMPACT_ATOMS: atom_id res chain seq x y z
N MET A 1 -1.48 -12.99 -9.43
CA MET A 1 -1.59 -13.53 -8.05
C MET A 1 -2.21 -12.46 -7.18
N PRO A 2 -3.24 -12.75 -6.37
CA PRO A 2 -3.83 -11.74 -5.50
C PRO A 2 -2.80 -11.28 -4.47
N ARG A 3 -2.61 -9.96 -4.35
CA ARG A 3 -1.71 -9.37 -3.35
C ARG A 3 -2.39 -9.37 -1.98
N THR A 4 -1.65 -9.75 -0.96
CA THR A 4 -2.07 -9.72 0.45
C THR A 4 -1.68 -8.41 1.12
N VAL A 5 -2.33 -8.07 2.24
CA VAL A 5 -1.94 -6.91 3.08
C VAL A 5 -0.46 -6.97 3.47
N MET A 6 0.06 -8.17 3.73
CA MET A 6 1.46 -8.36 4.12
C MET A 6 2.45 -8.11 2.96
N GLU A 7 2.07 -8.40 1.72
CA GLU A 7 2.89 -8.09 0.55
C GLU A 7 2.94 -6.59 0.30
N VAL A 8 1.82 -5.89 0.44
CA VAL A 8 1.79 -4.42 0.36
C VAL A 8 2.63 -3.82 1.49
N LEU A 9 2.48 -4.30 2.73
CA LEU A 9 3.27 -3.82 3.86
C LEU A 9 4.79 -4.06 3.71
N LYS A 10 5.20 -5.10 2.98
CA LYS A 10 6.62 -5.34 2.64
C LYS A 10 7.17 -4.33 1.62
N ALA A 11 6.32 -3.78 0.78
CA ALA A 11 6.69 -2.76 -0.21
C ALA A 11 6.77 -1.34 0.37
N LEU A 12 6.09 -1.11 1.50
CA LEU A 12 6.09 0.17 2.19
C LEU A 12 7.39 0.41 2.97
N PRO A 13 7.77 1.67 3.19
CA PRO A 13 8.97 2.04 3.95
C PRO A 13 8.83 1.84 5.47
N ARG A 14 7.63 1.51 5.96
CA ARG A 14 7.33 1.19 7.37
C ARG A 14 7.70 2.29 8.38
N THR A 15 7.70 3.56 7.95
CA THR A 15 7.98 4.71 8.81
C THR A 15 6.80 5.11 9.70
N ASN A 16 5.57 4.67 9.37
CA ASN A 16 4.33 5.11 10.02
C ASN A 16 4.18 6.65 10.07
N CYS A 17 4.66 7.36 9.04
CA CYS A 17 4.68 8.82 8.99
C CYS A 17 3.30 9.51 9.04
N GLY A 18 2.22 8.83 8.66
CA GLY A 18 0.88 9.41 8.64
C GLY A 18 0.57 10.28 7.41
N GLU A 19 1.54 10.59 6.56
CA GLU A 19 1.38 11.54 5.45
C GLU A 19 0.47 11.05 4.31
N CYS A 20 0.21 9.74 4.24
CA CYS A 20 -0.80 9.18 3.33
C CYS A 20 -2.23 9.30 3.86
N GLY A 21 -2.42 9.80 5.10
CA GLY A 21 -3.72 9.94 5.76
C GLY A 21 -4.12 8.77 6.65
N ARG A 22 -3.21 7.81 6.91
CA ARG A 22 -3.44 6.66 7.79
C ARG A 22 -2.42 6.57 8.92
N PRO A 23 -2.83 6.17 10.15
CA PRO A 23 -1.95 6.23 11.33
C PRO A 23 -0.76 5.27 11.26
N THR A 24 -0.85 4.18 10.50
CA THR A 24 0.24 3.21 10.34
C THR A 24 0.35 2.69 8.91
N CYS A 25 1.54 2.25 8.51
CA CYS A 25 1.74 1.58 7.23
C CYS A 25 0.91 0.29 7.10
N LEU A 26 0.64 -0.42 8.20
CA LEU A 26 -0.25 -1.59 8.18
C LEU A 26 -1.70 -1.20 7.89
N SER A 27 -2.19 -0.12 8.51
CA SER A 27 -3.53 0.39 8.21
C SER A 27 -3.63 0.87 6.75
N PHE A 28 -2.58 1.51 6.23
CA PHE A 28 -2.52 1.93 4.82
C PHE A 28 -2.53 0.71 3.89
N ALA A 29 -1.69 -0.30 4.15
CA ALA A 29 -1.69 -1.55 3.37
C ALA A 29 -3.05 -2.28 3.41
N THR A 30 -3.76 -2.20 4.54
CA THR A 30 -5.12 -2.74 4.65
C THR A 30 -6.10 -1.95 3.78
N GLY A 31 -6.04 -0.63 3.80
CA GLY A 31 -6.83 0.25 2.93
C GLY A 31 -6.60 -0.03 1.44
N VAL A 32 -5.35 -0.22 1.04
CA VAL A 32 -4.99 -0.56 -0.35
C VAL A 32 -5.68 -1.86 -0.80
N ILE A 33 -5.69 -2.90 0.04
CA ILE A 33 -6.25 -4.21 -0.32
C ILE A 33 -7.78 -4.27 -0.13
N LYS A 34 -8.30 -3.74 0.96
CA LYS A 34 -9.72 -3.90 1.36
C LYS A 34 -10.62 -2.75 0.93
N GLU A 35 -10.06 -1.56 0.75
CA GLU A 35 -10.82 -0.34 0.43
C GLU A 35 -10.46 0.22 -0.95
N GLY A 36 -9.53 -0.43 -1.68
CA GLY A 36 -9.09 0.01 -3.01
C GLY A 36 -8.31 1.33 -2.99
N GLU A 37 -7.69 1.68 -1.87
CA GLU A 37 -6.85 2.87 -1.78
C GLU A 37 -5.64 2.76 -2.71
N ASP A 38 -5.34 3.83 -3.45
CA ASP A 38 -4.19 3.86 -4.35
C ASP A 38 -2.87 3.79 -3.56
N LEU A 39 -2.05 2.76 -3.84
CA LEU A 39 -0.73 2.55 -3.25
C LEU A 39 0.20 3.77 -3.49
N ALA A 40 0.01 4.50 -4.59
CA ALA A 40 0.78 5.70 -4.93
C ALA A 40 0.54 6.87 -3.96
N ARG A 41 -0.46 6.79 -3.07
CA ARG A 41 -0.67 7.78 -2.00
C ARG A 41 0.39 7.76 -0.91
N CYS A 42 1.27 6.75 -0.86
CA CYS A 42 2.43 6.79 0.02
C CYS A 42 3.52 7.69 -0.59
N PRO A 43 3.85 8.85 0.01
CA PRO A 43 4.81 9.79 -0.56
C PRO A 43 6.26 9.25 -0.56
N TYR A 44 6.48 8.18 0.17
CA TYR A 44 7.78 7.52 0.35
C TYR A 44 7.85 6.16 -0.36
N LEU A 45 6.93 5.88 -1.29
CA LEU A 45 6.93 4.63 -2.04
C LEU A 45 8.16 4.56 -2.95
N SER A 46 8.91 3.47 -2.88
CA SER A 46 10.09 3.31 -3.74
C SER A 46 9.68 3.09 -5.20
N PRO A 47 10.51 3.48 -6.17
CA PRO A 47 10.26 3.18 -7.58
C PRO A 47 10.06 1.68 -7.86
N ALA A 48 10.78 0.81 -7.14
CA ALA A 48 10.60 -0.63 -7.22
C ALA A 48 9.21 -1.08 -6.74
N ALA A 49 8.64 -0.41 -5.73
CA ALA A 49 7.31 -0.69 -5.22
C ALA A 49 6.19 -0.08 -6.10
N GLN A 50 6.46 0.95 -6.88
CA GLN A 50 5.50 1.52 -7.84
C GLN A 50 5.10 0.52 -8.93
N ALA A 51 6.03 -0.36 -9.35
CA ALA A 51 5.74 -1.45 -10.27
C ALA A 51 4.68 -2.43 -9.73
N MET A 52 4.47 -2.47 -8.40
CA MET A 52 3.46 -3.32 -7.78
C MET A 52 2.05 -2.73 -7.86
N ALA A 53 1.91 -1.41 -8.04
CA ALA A 53 0.63 -0.71 -7.99
C ALA A 53 -0.30 -1.09 -9.17
N GLY A 54 0.26 -1.45 -10.33
CA GLY A 54 -0.51 -1.89 -11.51
C GLY A 54 -1.21 -3.24 -11.35
N ASP A 55 -0.79 -4.06 -10.37
CA ASP A 55 -1.28 -5.42 -10.15
C ASP A 55 -2.28 -5.52 -8.98
N ILE A 56 -2.54 -4.42 -8.26
CA ILE A 56 -3.47 -4.40 -7.13
C ILE A 56 -4.88 -4.27 -7.68
N VAL A 57 -5.44 -5.39 -8.12
CA VAL A 57 -6.87 -5.48 -8.48
C VAL A 57 -7.68 -5.60 -7.19
N ALA A 58 -8.52 -4.61 -6.93
CA ALA A 58 -9.53 -4.64 -5.88
C ALA A 58 -10.41 -5.88 -6.07
N VAL A 59 -10.45 -6.76 -5.05
CA VAL A 59 -11.51 -7.75 -4.94
C VAL A 59 -12.76 -6.98 -4.53
N ALA A 60 -13.84 -7.17 -5.29
CA ALA A 60 -15.17 -6.57 -5.13
C ALA A 60 -15.69 -6.60 -3.68
#